data_AF-A0A126Z0V3-F1
#
_entry.id   AF-A0A126Z0V3-F1
#
_cell.length_a   1.000
_cell.length_b   1.000
_cell.length_c   1.000
_cell.angle_alpha   90.00
_cell.angle_beta   90.00
_cell.angle_gamma   90.00
#
_symmetry.space_group_name_H-M   'P 1'
#
loop_
_entity.id
_entity.type
_entity.pdbx_description
1 polymer ?
#
loop_
_entity_poly.entity_id
_entity_poly.type
_entity_poly.pdbx_seq_one_letter_code
_entity_poly.pdbx_strand_id
1 'polypeptide(L)'
;MDYDEVAGAANQLSSAADSGPASEVPTVSSCGSRAAESLLSDDGHTFKRAWHAACDGTQQLATDAITAADTYRATEAAVSAAAQSAAATAEVIAESIPSHG
;
A
#
# COMPACT_ATOMS: atom_id res chain seq x y z
N MET A 1 2.15 15.19 -1.44
CA MET A 1 2.13 13.80 -1.94
C MET A 1 0.82 13.64 -2.71
N ASP A 2 0.85 13.16 -3.96
CA ASP A 2 -0.37 12.95 -4.73
C ASP A 2 -1.02 11.63 -4.32
N TYR A 3 -2.20 11.70 -3.70
CA TYR A 3 -2.90 10.50 -3.24
C TYR A 3 -3.35 9.63 -4.39
N ASP A 4 -3.74 10.21 -5.53
CA ASP A 4 -4.27 9.44 -6.65
C ASP A 4 -3.14 8.61 -7.29
N GLU A 5 -1.92 9.14 -7.28
CA GLU A 5 -0.72 8.40 -7.66
C GLU A 5 -0.44 7.23 -6.71
N VAL A 6 -0.53 7.45 -5.39
CA VAL A 6 -0.32 6.40 -4.37
C VAL A 6 -1.41 5.32 -4.42
N ALA A 7 -2.68 5.71 -4.56
CA ALA A 7 -3.80 4.78 -4.69
C ALA A 7 -3.69 3.97 -6.00
N GLY A 8 -3.28 4.61 -7.10
CA GLY A 8 -3.03 3.94 -8.36
C GLY A 8 -1.90 2.91 -8.27
N ALA A 9 -0.79 3.26 -7.60
CA ALA A 9 0.32 2.33 -7.38
C ALA A 9 -0.06 1.17 -6.46
N ALA A 10 -0.78 1.43 -5.38
CA ALA A 10 -1.29 0.41 -4.45
C ALA A 10 -2.23 -0.58 -5.15
N ASN A 11 -3.10 -0.10 -6.03
CA ASN A 11 -4.01 -0.95 -6.80
C ASN A 11 -3.27 -1.85 -7.80
N GLN A 12 -2.25 -1.31 -8.48
CA GLN A 12 -1.41 -2.10 -9.39
C GLN A 12 -0.65 -3.21 -8.64
N LEU A 13 -0.07 -2.89 -7.47
CA LEU A 13 0.60 -3.86 -6.61
C LEU A 13 -0.33 -5.01 -6.19
N SER A 14 -1.55 -4.69 -5.76
CA SER A 14 -2.55 -5.71 -5.40
C SER A 14 -2.93 -6.60 -6.58
N SER A 15 -3.19 -6.01 -7.75
CA SER A 15 -3.59 -6.77 -8.95
C SER A 15 -2.53 -7.75 -9.46
N ALA A 16 -1.25 -7.41 -9.31
CA ALA A 16 -0.14 -8.28 -9.69
C ALA A 16 -0.02 -9.49 -8.74
N ALA A 17 -0.38 -9.33 -7.47
CA ALA A 17 -0.37 -10.40 -6.48
C ALA A 17 -1.42 -11.49 -6.76
N ASP A 18 -2.58 -11.13 -7.31
CA ASP A 18 -3.67 -12.09 -7.62
C ASP A 18 -3.36 -13.00 -8.82
N SER A 19 -2.37 -12.67 -9.65
CA SER A 19 -1.99 -13.43 -10.84
C SER A 19 -0.98 -14.54 -10.52
N GLY A 20 -1.39 -15.52 -9.71
CA GLY A 20 -0.49 -16.59 -9.23
C GLY A 20 -0.15 -17.69 -10.25
N PRO A 21 0.89 -18.51 -9.98
CA PRO A 21 1.25 -19.65 -10.81
C PRO A 21 0.13 -20.70 -10.84
N ALA A 22 -0.05 -21.36 -12.00
CA ALA A 22 -1.08 -22.38 -12.19
C ALA A 22 -0.97 -23.52 -11.14
N SER A 23 -2.12 -24.09 -10.76
CA SER A 23 -2.22 -25.05 -9.66
C SER A 23 -1.50 -26.39 -9.93
N GLU A 24 -1.17 -26.72 -11.17
CA GLU A 24 -0.61 -28.02 -11.54
C GLU A 24 0.72 -27.87 -12.29
N VAL A 25 1.72 -28.63 -11.84
CA VAL A 25 2.94 -28.87 -12.63
C VAL A 25 2.52 -29.83 -13.76
N PRO A 26 2.82 -29.53 -15.04
CA PRO A 26 2.51 -30.44 -16.13
C PRO A 26 3.16 -31.81 -15.87
N THR A 27 2.36 -32.87 -15.90
CA THR A 27 2.85 -34.24 -15.81
C THR A 27 3.65 -34.58 -17.07
N VAL A 28 4.97 -34.40 -17.01
CA VAL A 28 5.89 -34.80 -18.09
C VAL A 28 6.10 -36.31 -17.99
N SER A 29 5.32 -37.09 -18.75
CA SER A 29 5.36 -38.56 -18.79
C SER A 29 6.60 -39.14 -19.50
N SER A 30 7.79 -38.57 -19.32
CA SER A 30 9.02 -39.10 -19.96
C SER A 30 10.30 -39.02 -19.13
N CYS A 31 10.22 -39.02 -17.80
CA CYS A 31 11.37 -39.31 -16.93
C CYS A 31 10.91 -40.17 -15.76
N GLY A 32 11.00 -41.49 -15.92
CA GLY A 32 10.67 -42.44 -14.85
C GLY A 32 11.58 -42.28 -13.64
N SER A 33 11.09 -41.60 -12.60
CA SER A 33 11.32 -41.98 -11.21
C SER A 33 10.33 -41.22 -10.33
N ARG A 34 9.56 -41.97 -9.53
CA ARG A 34 8.62 -41.43 -8.52
C ARG A 34 9.29 -40.43 -7.55
N ALA A 35 10.62 -40.52 -7.40
CA ALA A 35 11.44 -39.59 -6.64
C ALA A 35 11.58 -38.22 -7.32
N ALA A 36 11.75 -38.16 -8.64
CA ALA A 36 11.80 -36.90 -9.39
C ALA A 36 10.45 -36.18 -9.39
N GLU A 37 9.35 -36.92 -9.50
CA GLU A 37 7.99 -36.37 -9.36
C GLU A 37 7.74 -35.80 -7.96
N SER A 38 8.19 -36.50 -6.91
CA SER A 38 8.09 -36.01 -5.52
C SER A 38 8.88 -34.74 -5.29
N LEU A 39 10.12 -34.66 -5.79
CA LEU A 39 10.96 -33.46 -5.65
C LEU A 39 10.37 -32.25 -6.39
N LEU A 40 9.89 -32.44 -7.62
CA LEU A 40 9.22 -31.38 -8.37
C LEU A 40 7.92 -30.91 -7.69
N SER A 41 7.21 -31.82 -7.04
CA SER A 41 6.02 -31.49 -6.24
C SER A 41 6.40 -30.67 -4.99
N ASP A 42 7.42 -31.10 -4.24
CA ASP A 42 7.87 -30.41 -3.03
C ASP A 42 8.45 -29.02 -3.32
N ASP A 43 9.22 -28.90 -4.41
CA ASP A 43 9.72 -27.61 -4.92
C ASP A 43 8.55 -26.73 -5.40
N GLY A 44 7.57 -27.31 -6.09
CA GLY A 44 6.34 -26.62 -6.50
C GLY A 44 5.54 -26.10 -5.30
N HIS A 45 5.40 -26.89 -4.24
CA HIS A 45 4.75 -26.45 -2.99
C HIS A 45 5.54 -25.35 -2.28
N THR A 46 6.87 -25.46 -2.26
CA THR A 46 7.75 -24.45 -1.65
C THR A 46 7.70 -23.13 -2.42
N PHE A 47 7.74 -23.19 -3.75
CA PHE A 47 7.55 -22.02 -4.61
C PHE A 47 6.18 -21.37 -4.42
N LYS A 48 5.09 -22.15 -4.38
CA LYS A 48 3.75 -21.62 -4.12
C LYS A 48 3.64 -20.93 -2.77
N ARG A 49 4.22 -21.50 -1.71
CA ARG A 49 4.26 -20.86 -0.38
C ARG A 49 5.02 -19.54 -0.42
N ALA A 50 6.19 -19.51 -1.05
CA ALA A 50 6.98 -18.29 -1.19
C ALA A 50 6.24 -17.24 -2.03
N TRP A 51 5.54 -17.66 -3.09
CA TRP A 51 4.70 -16.80 -3.91
C TRP A 51 3.57 -16.18 -3.10
N HIS A 52 2.76 -16.98 -2.40
CA HIS A 52 1.69 -16.47 -1.55
C HIS A 52 2.20 -15.52 -0.46
N ALA A 53 3.34 -15.84 0.19
CA ALA A 53 3.94 -14.94 1.17
C ALA A 53 4.36 -13.60 0.55
N ALA A 54 4.87 -13.60 -0.68
CA ALA A 54 5.20 -12.36 -1.41
C ALA A 54 3.94 -11.57 -1.80
N CYS A 55 2.86 -12.25 -2.18
CA CYS A 55 1.56 -11.64 -2.46
C CYS A 55 0.98 -10.96 -1.22
N ASP A 56 0.94 -11.67 -0.09
CA ASP A 56 0.46 -11.15 1.19
C ASP A 56 1.27 -9.91 1.62
N GLY A 57 2.61 -9.98 1.49
CA GLY A 57 3.49 -8.84 1.76
C GLY A 57 3.24 -7.64 0.83
N THR A 58 2.92 -7.90 -0.44
CA THR A 58 2.60 -6.85 -1.42
C THR A 58 1.27 -6.17 -1.12
N GLN A 59 0.25 -6.94 -0.71
CA GLN A 59 -1.05 -6.41 -0.29
C GLN A 59 -0.94 -5.60 1.01
N GLN A 60 -0.12 -6.06 1.96
CA GLN A 60 0.15 -5.31 3.19
C GLN A 60 0.83 -3.97 2.87
N LEU A 61 1.83 -3.97 2.00
CA LEU A 61 2.52 -2.75 1.58
C LEU A 61 1.57 -1.74 0.91
N ALA A 62 0.67 -2.21 0.06
CA ALA A 62 -0.35 -1.38 -0.56
C ALA A 62 -1.29 -0.74 0.49
N THR A 63 -1.69 -1.52 1.49
CA THR A 63 -2.53 -1.06 2.61
C THR A 63 -1.82 0.01 3.46
N ASP A 64 -0.55 -0.21 3.77
CA ASP A 64 0.27 0.71 4.56
C ASP A 64 0.47 2.04 3.80
N ALA A 65 0.69 1.97 2.48
CA ALA A 65 0.84 3.15 1.63
C ALA A 65 -0.43 4.03 1.61
N ILE A 66 -1.61 3.43 1.48
CA ILE A 66 -2.89 4.15 1.53
C ILE A 66 -3.07 4.80 2.91
N THR A 67 -2.81 4.05 3.98
CA THR A 67 -2.93 4.54 5.36
C THR A 67 -2.02 5.76 5.61
N ALA A 68 -0.79 5.71 5.10
CA ALA A 68 0.15 6.83 5.18
C ALA A 68 -0.36 8.05 4.41
N ALA A 69 -0.91 7.85 3.21
CA ALA A 69 -1.45 8.94 2.39
C ALA A 69 -2.68 9.61 3.04
N ASP A 70 -3.57 8.83 3.66
CA ASP A 70 -4.71 9.36 4.42
C ASP A 70 -4.26 10.14 5.66
N THR A 71 -3.26 9.62 6.38
CA THR A 71 -2.65 10.31 7.53
C THR A 71 -2.05 11.65 7.12
N TYR A 72 -1.39 11.70 5.96
CA TYR A 72 -0.83 12.92 5.41
C TYR A 72 -1.93 13.96 5.10
N ARG A 73 -3.00 13.55 4.39
CA ARG A 73 -4.15 14.43 4.11
C ARG A 73 -4.80 14.97 5.38
N ALA A 74 -5.00 14.12 6.39
CA ALA A 74 -5.57 14.54 7.68
C ALA A 74 -4.67 15.58 8.36
N THR A 75 -3.35 15.40 8.27
CA THR A 75 -2.37 16.34 8.81
C THR A 75 -2.41 17.67 8.06
N GLU A 76 -2.48 17.67 6.72
CA GLU A 76 -2.61 18.89 5.92
C GLU A 76 -3.88 19.67 6.26
N ALA A 77 -5.01 18.98 6.41
CA ALA A 77 -6.28 19.59 6.81
C ALA A 77 -6.19 20.25 8.20
N ALA A 78 -5.56 19.56 9.17
CA ALA A 78 -5.36 20.08 10.53
C ALA A 78 -4.47 21.33 10.53
N VAL A 79 -3.38 21.33 9.73
CA VAL A 79 -2.48 22.48 9.60
C VAL A 79 -3.21 23.66 8.96
N SER A 80 -4.01 23.43 7.91
CA SER A 80 -4.81 24.48 7.27
C SER A 80 -5.81 25.12 8.24
N ALA A 81 -6.53 24.29 9.01
CA ALA A 81 -7.47 24.76 10.03
C ALA A 81 -6.77 25.56 11.14
N ALA A 82 -5.59 25.12 11.58
CA ALA A 82 -4.78 25.85 12.56
C ALA A 82 -4.31 27.21 12.02
N ALA A 83 -3.89 27.27 10.75
CA ALA A 83 -3.49 28.52 10.10
C ALA A 83 -4.64 29.52 9.99
N GLN A 84 -5.84 29.07 9.62
CA GLN A 84 -7.04 29.92 9.57
C GLN A 84 -7.42 30.44 10.96
N SER A 85 -7.33 29.60 11.99
CA SER A 85 -7.62 29.98 13.38
C SER A 85 -6.62 31.02 13.89
N ALA A 86 -5.34 30.88 13.54
CA ALA A 86 -4.31 31.85 13.86
C ALA A 86 -4.53 33.20 13.13
N ALA A 87 -4.91 33.15 11.85
CA ALA A 87 -5.23 34.35 11.07
C ALA A 87 -6.44 35.11 11.66
N ALA A 88 -7.51 34.40 12.00
CA ALA A 88 -8.69 35.00 12.64
C ALA A 88 -8.34 35.63 14.00
N THR A 89 -7.48 34.98 14.79
CA THR A 89 -7.00 35.53 16.06
C THR A 89 -6.19 36.81 15.85
N ALA A 90 -5.32 36.85 14.84
CA ALA A 90 -4.53 38.03 14.52
C ALA A 90 -5.40 39.22 14.07
N GLU A 91 -6.48 38.96 13.31
CA GLU A 91 -7.45 39.97 12.87
C GLU A 91 -8.19 40.60 14.05
N VAL A 92 -8.70 39.77 14.98
CA VAL A 92 -9.35 40.25 16.21
C VAL A 92 -8.41 41.12 17.04
N ILE A 93 -7.13 40.74 17.16
CA ILE A 93 -6.13 41.53 17.88
C ILE A 93 -5.90 42.87 17.16
N ALA A 94 -5.78 42.88 15.83
CA ALA A 94 -5.56 44.09 15.06
C ALA A 94 -6.71 45.11 15.18
N GLU A 95 -7.96 44.64 15.19
CA GLU A 95 -9.15 45.50 15.40
C GLU A 95 -9.29 46.02 16.83
N SER A 96 -8.72 45.29 17.81
CA SER A 96 -8.81 45.64 19.23
C SER A 96 -7.77 46.68 19.68
N ILE A 97 -6.82 47.07 18.81
CA ILE A 97 -5.84 48.11 19.14
C ILE A 97 -6.47 49.49 18.85
N PRO A 98 -6.80 50.30 19.89
CA PRO A 98 -7.35 51.62 19.65
C PRO A 98 -6.31 52.52 18.96
N SER A 99 -6.69 53.12 17.84
CA SER A 99 -5.92 54.18 17.20
C SER A 99 -5.89 55.39 18.15
N HIS A 100 -4.80 55.54 18.90
CA HIS A 100 -4.55 56.76 19.68
C HIS A 100 -4.04 57.83 18.70
N GLY A 101 -4.99 58.49 18.05
CA GLY A 101 -4.82 59.80 17.42
C GLY A 101 -5.06 60.93 18.42
#